data_AF-A0A8J7DLM0-F1
#
_entry.id   AF-A0A8J7DLM0-F1
#
_cell.length_a   1.000
_cell.length_b   1.000
_cell.length_c   1.000
_cell.angle_alpha   90.00
_cell.angle_beta   90.00
_cell.angle_gamma   90.00
#
_symmetry.space_group_name_H-M   'P 1'
#
loop_
_entity.id
_entity.type
_entity.pdbx_description
1 polymer ?
#
loop_
_entity_poly.entity_id
_entity_poly.type
_entity_poly.pdbx_seq_one_letter_code
_entity_poly.pdbx_strand_id
1 'polypeptide(L)'
;MTKLELKNHQVWRDLTEILETLDANILVQEHLDQCDYKVCGYWDEQDVYYEIITLPRPIKAELVSSSIGVNHQERFLQLKFVIIADAIDNTKAVISKAQKLGELVLVYDENLEFVDENWLLDVDSPLLVK
;
A
#
# COMPACT_ATOMS: atom_id res chain seq x y z
N MET A 1 9.06 27.85 24.81
CA MET A 1 8.64 26.82 23.84
C MET A 1 7.69 27.46 22.85
N THR A 2 8.07 27.53 21.58
CA THR A 2 7.20 28.00 20.50
C THR A 2 6.25 26.87 20.13
N LYS A 3 4.95 27.06 20.34
CA LYS A 3 3.92 26.09 19.97
C LYS A 3 3.57 26.32 18.50
N LEU A 4 3.97 25.40 17.63
CA LEU A 4 3.50 25.41 16.24
C LEU A 4 2.03 24.97 16.20
N GLU A 5 1.14 25.88 15.84
CA GLU A 5 -0.28 25.59 15.65
C GLU A 5 -0.53 25.06 14.24
N LEU A 6 -0.29 23.76 14.07
CA LEU A 6 -0.44 23.09 12.79
C LEU A 6 -1.90 22.90 12.37
N LYS A 7 -2.87 22.93 13.29
CA LYS A 7 -4.27 22.55 13.02
C LYS A 7 -4.97 23.38 11.92
N ASN A 8 -4.48 24.59 11.63
CA ASN A 8 -5.00 25.47 10.58
C ASN A 8 -3.97 25.79 9.49
N HIS A 9 -2.86 25.05 9.43
CA HIS A 9 -1.76 25.32 8.52
C HIS A 9 -2.10 24.89 7.07
N GLN A 10 -1.66 25.66 6.08
CA GLN A 10 -1.96 25.46 4.65
C GLN A 10 -1.64 24.03 4.18
N VAL A 11 -0.54 23.46 4.67
CA VAL A 11 -0.11 22.07 4.37
C VAL A 11 -1.21 21.04 4.62
N TRP A 12 -2.04 21.18 5.66
CA TRP A 12 -3.13 20.23 5.90
C TRP A 12 -4.27 20.39 4.92
N ARG A 13 -4.53 21.62 4.46
CA ARG A 13 -5.54 21.90 3.43
C ARG A 13 -5.12 21.30 2.10
N ASP A 14 -3.88 21.57 1.69
CA ASP A 14 -3.31 21.03 0.45
C ASP A 14 -3.33 19.49 0.46
N LEU A 15 -2.95 18.87 1.57
CA LEU A 15 -2.99 17.41 1.74
C LEU A 15 -4.42 16.86 1.66
N THR A 16 -5.39 17.56 2.25
CA THR A 16 -6.80 17.15 2.19
C THR A 16 -7.33 17.25 0.77
N GLU A 17 -7.02 18.34 0.07
CA GLU A 17 -7.46 18.58 -1.32
C GLU A 17 -6.85 17.54 -2.29
N ILE A 18 -5.57 17.21 -2.13
CA ILE A 18 -4.93 16.15 -2.91
C ILE A 18 -5.65 14.81 -2.66
N LEU A 19 -5.91 14.44 -1.41
CA LEU A 19 -6.57 13.16 -1.10
C LEU A 19 -8.04 13.10 -1.49
N GLU A 20 -8.75 14.23 -1.46
CA GLU A 20 -10.16 14.31 -1.90
C GLU A 20 -10.29 14.21 -3.42
N THR A 21 -9.28 14.66 -4.16
CA THR A 21 -9.25 14.59 -5.63
C THR A 21 -8.67 13.27 -6.15
N LEU A 22 -7.87 12.59 -5.33
CA LEU A 22 -7.22 11.34 -5.69
C LEU A 22 -8.08 10.12 -5.35
N ASP A 23 -8.46 9.34 -6.35
CA ASP A 23 -9.02 8.01 -6.11
C ASP A 23 -7.90 7.02 -5.81
N ALA A 24 -7.51 6.96 -4.54
CA ALA A 24 -6.45 6.09 -4.05
C ALA A 24 -6.74 4.60 -4.33
N ASN A 25 -8.01 4.20 -4.43
CA ASN A 25 -8.38 2.81 -4.74
C ASN A 25 -8.09 2.49 -6.21
N ILE A 26 -8.34 3.42 -7.13
CA ILE A 26 -7.97 3.24 -8.54
C ILE A 26 -6.46 3.16 -8.67
N LEU A 27 -5.71 4.06 -8.03
CA LEU A 27 -4.24 4.06 -8.11
C LEU A 27 -3.62 2.72 -7.71
N VAL A 28 -4.04 2.17 -6.56
CA VAL A 28 -3.48 0.91 -6.08
C VAL A 28 -3.88 -0.25 -6.98
N GLN A 29 -5.09 -0.25 -7.55
CA GLN A 29 -5.53 -1.29 -8.50
C GLN A 29 -4.75 -1.23 -9.82
N GLU A 30 -4.58 -0.04 -10.39
CA GLU A 30 -3.79 0.15 -11.61
C GLU A 30 -2.34 -0.29 -11.40
N HIS A 31 -1.76 0.02 -10.23
CA HIS A 31 -0.44 -0.41 -9.85
C HIS A 31 -0.34 -1.96 -9.76
N LEU A 32 -1.28 -2.60 -9.06
CA LEU A 32 -1.36 -4.06 -8.94
C LEU A 32 -1.54 -4.76 -10.30
N ASP A 33 -2.32 -4.16 -11.20
CA ASP A 33 -2.50 -4.66 -12.57
C ASP A 33 -1.22 -4.53 -13.40
N GLN A 34 -0.50 -3.40 -13.29
CA GLN A 34 0.76 -3.17 -14.00
C GLN A 34 1.87 -4.14 -13.58
N CYS A 35 1.92 -4.52 -12.30
CA CYS A 35 2.86 -5.52 -11.81
C CYS A 35 2.37 -6.97 -11.94
N ASP A 36 1.22 -7.21 -12.60
CA ASP A 36 0.60 -8.53 -12.75
C ASP A 36 0.40 -9.24 -11.40
N TYR A 37 0.15 -8.47 -10.33
CA TYR A 37 -0.04 -8.94 -8.96
C TYR A 37 1.19 -9.68 -8.41
N LYS A 38 2.39 -9.33 -8.90
CA LYS A 38 3.66 -9.94 -8.49
C LYS A 38 4.51 -8.94 -7.73
N VAL A 39 5.11 -9.40 -6.65
CA VAL A 39 6.11 -8.69 -5.87
C VAL A 39 7.46 -9.33 -6.16
N CYS A 40 8.38 -8.58 -6.74
CA CYS A 40 9.68 -9.08 -7.17
C CYS A 40 10.76 -8.69 -6.17
N GLY A 41 11.66 -9.64 -5.84
CA GLY A 41 12.82 -9.37 -4.99
C GLY A 41 12.49 -9.01 -3.55
N TYR A 42 11.66 -9.82 -2.90
CA TYR A 42 11.17 -9.58 -1.54
C TYR A 42 12.07 -10.23 -0.48
N TRP A 43 12.34 -9.52 0.61
CA TRP A 43 13.00 -10.03 1.81
C TRP A 43 12.01 -10.05 2.96
N ASP A 44 11.86 -11.19 3.63
CA ASP A 44 11.06 -11.27 4.85
C ASP A 44 11.83 -10.90 6.12
N GLU A 45 11.12 -10.85 7.24
CA GLU A 45 11.68 -10.53 8.56
C GLU A 45 12.68 -11.57 9.07
N GLN A 46 12.78 -12.74 8.42
CA GLN A 46 13.70 -13.82 8.74
C GLN A 46 14.91 -13.89 7.79
N ASP A 47 15.16 -12.82 7.03
CA ASP A 47 16.22 -12.71 6.02
C ASP A 47 16.09 -13.78 4.89
N VAL A 48 14.87 -14.25 4.61
CA VAL A 48 14.61 -15.15 3.47
C VAL A 48 14.25 -14.31 2.25
N TYR A 49 14.98 -14.57 1.17
CA TYR A 49 14.75 -13.94 -0.13
C TYR A 49 13.76 -14.74 -0.98
N TYR A 50 12.78 -14.03 -1.55
CA TYR A 50 11.84 -14.54 -2.54
C TYR A 50 11.99 -13.77 -3.84
N GLU A 51 12.28 -14.49 -4.92
CA GLU A 51 12.45 -13.86 -6.24
C GLU A 51 11.15 -13.25 -6.74
N ILE A 52 10.04 -13.97 -6.61
CA ILE A 52 8.71 -13.53 -7.04
C ILE A 52 7.69 -14.07 -6.04
N ILE A 53 6.86 -13.19 -5.47
CA ILE A 53 5.67 -13.55 -4.73
C ILE A 53 4.44 -13.13 -5.54
N THR A 54 3.56 -14.08 -5.86
CA THR A 54 2.31 -13.81 -6.59
C THR A 54 1.16 -13.70 -5.60
N LEU A 55 0.45 -12.57 -5.63
CA LEU A 55 -0.76 -12.34 -4.87
C LEU A 55 -1.93 -13.12 -5.51
N PRO A 56 -2.86 -13.67 -4.70
CA PRO A 56 -4.05 -14.35 -5.20
C PRO A 56 -4.96 -13.36 -5.95
N ARG A 57 -5.93 -13.84 -6.73
CA ARG A 57 -6.95 -12.97 -7.34
C ARG A 57 -8.35 -13.51 -7.04
N PRO A 58 -9.33 -12.65 -6.69
CA PRO A 58 -9.26 -11.20 -6.56
C PRO A 58 -8.65 -10.74 -5.23
N ILE A 59 -8.04 -9.56 -5.24
CA ILE A 59 -7.66 -8.82 -4.03
C ILE A 59 -8.40 -7.51 -3.94
N LYS A 60 -8.61 -7.08 -2.71
CA LYS A 60 -9.06 -5.75 -2.37
C LYS A 60 -7.89 -5.01 -1.71
N ALA A 61 -7.75 -3.74 -2.06
CA ALA A 61 -6.84 -2.83 -1.39
C ALA A 61 -7.65 -1.69 -0.77
N GLU A 62 -7.32 -1.30 0.46
CA GLU A 62 -7.97 -0.18 1.14
C GLU A 62 -6.90 0.77 1.69
N LEU A 63 -7.06 2.07 1.43
CA LEU A 63 -6.17 3.09 1.97
C LEU A 63 -6.35 3.16 3.50
N VAL A 64 -5.29 2.85 4.25
CA VAL A 64 -5.28 2.91 5.72
C VAL A 64 -4.63 4.18 6.26
N SER A 65 -3.70 4.75 5.51
CA SER A 65 -3.00 5.97 5.93
C SER A 65 -2.43 6.70 4.72
N SER A 66 -2.32 8.01 4.85
CA SER A 66 -1.64 8.88 3.91
C SER A 66 -0.79 9.88 4.67
N SER A 67 0.33 10.28 4.09
CA SER A 67 1.24 11.26 4.67
C SER A 67 1.96 12.04 3.58
N ILE A 68 2.35 13.27 3.90
CA ILE A 68 3.32 14.01 3.11
C ILE A 68 4.65 14.00 3.87
N GLY A 69 5.68 13.51 3.21
CA GLY A 69 7.05 13.65 3.66
C GLY A 69 7.69 14.89 3.05
N VAL A 70 8.53 15.55 3.85
CA VAL A 70 9.34 16.67 3.39
C VAL A 70 10.77 16.41 3.86
N ASN A 71 11.69 16.27 2.91
CA ASN A 71 13.12 16.29 3.18
C ASN A 71 13.68 17.68 2.78
N HIS A 72 14.99 17.91 2.93
CA HIS A 72 15.59 19.22 2.64
C HIS A 72 15.51 19.66 1.17
N GLN A 73 15.15 18.76 0.25
CA GLN A 73 15.17 19.00 -1.20
C GLN A 73 13.84 18.67 -1.88
N GLU A 74 13.02 17.80 -1.31
CA GLU A 74 11.88 17.18 -1.99
C GLU A 74 10.69 17.02 -1.05
N ARG A 75 9.51 17.02 -1.66
CA ARG A 75 8.24 16.65 -1.04
C ARG A 75 7.75 15.39 -1.71
N PHE A 76 7.18 14.48 -0.92
CA PHE A 76 6.63 13.24 -1.44
C PHE A 76 5.35 12.89 -0.72
N LEU A 77 4.44 12.24 -1.44
CA LEU A 77 3.21 11.68 -0.91
C LEU A 77 3.42 10.19 -0.67
N GLN A 78 3.08 9.71 0.52
CA GLN A 78 3.02 8.28 0.81
C GLN A 78 1.57 7.87 1.03
N LEU A 79 1.16 6.80 0.35
CA LEU A 79 -0.14 6.19 0.48
C LEU A 79 0.06 4.75 0.95
N LYS A 80 -0.45 4.45 2.14
CA LYS A 80 -0.37 3.12 2.73
C LYS A 80 -1.70 2.42 2.57
N PHE A 81 -1.66 1.25 1.96
CA PHE A 81 -2.78 0.38 1.71
C PHE A 81 -2.66 -0.91 2.52
N VAL A 82 -3.79 -1.44 2.96
CA VAL A 82 -3.89 -2.83 3.39
C VAL A 82 -4.36 -3.68 2.22
N ILE A 83 -3.67 -4.79 1.99
CA ILE A 83 -4.02 -5.75 0.95
C ILE A 83 -4.79 -6.91 1.58
N ILE A 84 -5.96 -7.19 1.03
CA ILE A 84 -6.92 -8.16 1.56
C ILE A 84 -7.25 -9.13 0.43
N ALA A 85 -7.04 -10.43 0.67
CA ALA A 85 -7.55 -11.46 -0.22
C ALA A 85 -9.05 -11.62 -0.02
N ASP A 86 -9.81 -11.68 -1.11
CA ASP A 86 -11.18 -12.18 -1.06
C ASP A 86 -11.13 -13.71 -1.20
N ALA A 87 -11.68 -14.43 -0.22
CA ALA A 87 -11.67 -15.88 -0.25
C ALA A 87 -12.70 -16.36 -1.28
N ILE A 88 -12.26 -16.72 -2.48
CA ILE A 88 -13.12 -17.51 -3.38
C ILE A 88 -13.16 -18.94 -2.82
N ASP A 89 -14.33 -19.31 -2.30
CA ASP A 89 -14.71 -20.65 -1.87
C ASP A 89 -14.15 -21.73 -2.79
N ASN A 90 -13.21 -22.54 -2.30
CA ASN A 90 -12.90 -23.83 -2.90
C ASN A 90 -12.19 -24.82 -1.97
N THR A 91 -12.54 -24.84 -0.67
CA THR A 91 -12.55 -26.10 0.10
C THR A 91 -13.30 -25.91 1.42
N LYS A 92 -14.17 -26.87 1.72
CA LYS A 92 -15.04 -26.90 2.90
C LYS A 92 -14.28 -26.60 4.20
N ALA A 93 -14.87 -25.66 4.95
CA ALA A 93 -14.57 -25.29 6.34
C ALA A 93 -13.25 -24.54 6.58
N VAL A 94 -13.31 -23.20 6.61
CA VAL A 94 -13.20 -22.35 7.81
C VAL A 94 -13.35 -20.88 7.38
N ILE A 95 -14.51 -20.31 7.69
CA ILE A 95 -14.80 -18.87 7.90
C ILE A 95 -14.45 -17.90 6.74
N SER A 96 -15.52 -17.35 6.16
CA SER A 96 -15.60 -16.15 5.31
C SER A 96 -15.02 -14.89 5.96
N LYS A 97 -13.70 -14.83 6.15
CA LYS A 97 -13.00 -13.64 6.62
C LYS A 97 -11.99 -13.25 5.56
N ALA A 98 -12.22 -12.10 4.96
CA ALA A 98 -11.20 -11.28 4.31
C ALA A 98 -9.87 -11.43 5.07
N GLN A 99 -8.88 -12.05 4.43
CA GLN A 99 -7.58 -12.30 5.05
C GLN A 99 -6.63 -11.19 4.63
N LYS A 100 -6.11 -10.45 5.62
CA LYS A 100 -5.03 -9.49 5.37
C LYS A 100 -3.82 -10.25 4.87
N LEU A 101 -3.36 -9.92 3.66
CA LEU A 101 -2.14 -10.48 3.06
C LEU A 101 -0.91 -9.65 3.41
N GLY A 102 -1.11 -8.37 3.72
CA GLY A 102 0.00 -7.46 3.97
C GLY A 102 -0.39 -6.00 3.83
N GLU A 103 0.62 -5.18 3.70
CA GLU A 103 0.53 -3.74 3.49
C GLU A 103 1.42 -3.34 2.32
N LEU A 104 0.96 -2.37 1.54
CA LEU A 104 1.67 -1.76 0.43
C LEU A 104 1.75 -0.27 0.69
N VAL A 105 2.95 0.30 0.66
CA VAL A 105 3.16 1.74 0.68
C VAL A 105 3.61 2.16 -0.71
N LEU A 106 2.83 3.02 -1.36
CA LEU A 106 3.20 3.69 -2.60
C LEU A 106 3.72 5.08 -2.29
N VAL A 107 4.85 5.44 -2.89
CA VAL A 107 5.51 6.74 -2.73
C VAL A 107 5.50 7.48 -4.06
N TYR A 108 5.01 8.71 -4.04
CA TYR A 108 4.95 9.60 -5.19
C TYR A 108 5.72 10.89 -4.91
N ASP A 109 6.31 11.49 -5.93
CA ASP A 109 6.99 12.77 -5.82
C ASP A 109 6.01 13.96 -5.78
N GLU A 110 6.53 15.18 -5.82
CA GLU A 110 5.73 16.41 -5.86
C GLU A 110 4.91 16.61 -7.15
N ASN A 111 5.24 15.87 -8.21
CA ASN A 111 4.54 15.86 -9.48
C ASN A 111 3.52 14.70 -9.59
N LEU A 112 3.34 13.92 -8.51
CA LEU A 112 2.56 12.68 -8.46
C LEU A 112 3.09 11.58 -9.40
N GLU A 113 4.38 11.61 -9.71
CA GLU A 113 5.07 10.52 -10.40
C GLU A 113 5.43 9.41 -9.38
N PHE A 114 5.23 8.15 -9.76
CA PHE A 114 5.58 7.02 -8.92
C PHE A 114 7.10 6.94 -8.73
N VAL A 115 7.54 6.89 -7.48
CA VAL A 115 8.97 6.88 -7.11
C VAL A 115 9.39 5.53 -6.55
N ASP A 116 8.61 5.00 -5.62
CA ASP A 116 8.98 3.82 -4.86
C ASP A 116 7.75 3.07 -4.31
N GLU A 117 7.94 1.79 -4.03
CA GLU A 117 6.97 0.94 -3.35
C GLU A 117 7.64 0.20 -2.20
N ASN A 118 6.91 0.00 -1.11
CA ASN A 118 7.38 -0.80 0.01
C ASN A 118 6.31 -1.82 0.39
N TRP A 119 6.70 -3.09 0.37
CA TRP A 119 5.84 -4.21 0.70
C TRP A 119 6.13 -4.73 2.10
N LEU A 120 5.06 -5.03 2.84
CA LEU A 120 5.11 -5.81 4.06
C LEU A 120 4.08 -6.93 3.95
N LEU A 121 4.53 -8.10 3.53
CA LEU A 121 3.67 -9.26 3.29
C LEU A 121 3.70 -10.22 4.47
N ASP A 122 2.54 -10.77 4.80
CA ASP A 122 2.41 -11.94 5.66
C ASP A 122 2.82 -13.18 4.87
N VAL A 123 4.12 -13.46 4.85
CA VAL A 123 4.70 -14.58 4.09
C VAL A 123 4.22 -15.95 4.57
N ASP A 124 3.69 -16.06 5.78
CA ASP A 124 3.11 -17.32 6.28
C ASP A 124 1.68 -17.56 5.76
N SER A 125 1.10 -16.57 5.07
CA SER A 125 -0.20 -16.70 4.44
C SER A 125 -0.19 -17.81 3.37
N PRO A 126 -1.06 -18.84 3.48
CA PRO A 126 -1.14 -19.93 2.51
C PRO A 126 -1.68 -19.49 1.14
N LEU A 127 -2.15 -18.24 1.04
CA LEU A 127 -2.70 -17.67 -0.18
C LEU A 127 -1.63 -17.07 -1.10
N LEU A 128 -0.41 -16.89 -0.61
CA LEU A 128 0.72 -16.37 -1.39
C LEU A 128 1.45 -17.52 -2.10
N VAL A 129 1.74 -17.34 -3.39
CA VAL A 129 2.61 -18.25 -4.15
C VAL A 129 4.00 -17.64 -4.21
N LYS A 130 5.01 -18.38 -3.79
CA LYS A 130 6.41 -17.95 -3.62
C LYS A 130 7.33 -18.70 -4.57
#